data_AF-A0A6G1D3U6-F1
#
_entry.id   AF-A0A6G1D3U6-F1
#
_cell.length_a   1.000
_cell.length_b   1.000
_cell.length_c   1.000
_cell.angle_alpha   90.00
_cell.angle_beta   90.00
_cell.angle_gamma   90.00
#
_symmetry.space_group_name_H-M   'P 1'
#
loop_
_entity.id
_entity.type
_entity.pdbx_description
1 polymer ?
#
loop_
_entity_poly.entity_id
_entity_poly.type
_entity_poly.pdbx_seq_one_letter_code
_entity_poly.pdbx_strand_id
1 'polypeptide(L)'
;MDELVDIERGLRGAVAEEEENVDDLPIEEVRLTVPATDDPSLPVWTFRMWTLGLLSCALMSFLNQFFSYRTEPLIVTQITVQVAWLPLGHLLARVLPRRKFRAPVLLGGGEWSLNPGPFNMKEHVLVSIFANAGCAFGNGSAYAVMIVDIIRAFYRRSISFFPAWLLITTTQVLGYGWAGLMRKYVVEPAQMWWPGTLVQVSLFRALHGKNEEEKTEGGGGGMSQAKFFLIALACSFAWYAVPGYLFPTLTSVSWVCWVFSKSVTA
;
A
#
# COMPACT_ATOMS: atom_id res chain seq x y z
N MET A 1 29.97 -30.38 25.50
CA MET A 1 29.92 -28.91 25.60
C MET A 1 30.55 -28.29 24.37
N ASP A 2 31.65 -28.85 23.87
CA ASP A 2 32.31 -28.39 22.63
C ASP A 2 31.47 -28.58 21.35
N GLU A 3 30.73 -29.68 21.18
CA GLU A 3 29.84 -29.88 20.01
C GLU A 3 28.72 -28.83 19.90
N LEU A 4 28.20 -28.33 21.02
CA LEU A 4 27.15 -27.31 21.01
C LEU A 4 27.71 -25.93 20.63
N VAL A 5 28.97 -25.66 20.97
CA VAL A 5 29.68 -24.42 20.63
C VAL A 5 30.04 -24.41 19.14
N ASP A 6 30.40 -25.56 18.57
CA ASP A 6 30.67 -25.68 17.13
C ASP A 6 29.39 -25.57 16.29
N ILE A 7 28.25 -26.06 16.78
CA ILE A 7 26.94 -25.85 16.14
C ILE A 7 26.54 -24.37 16.20
N GLU A 8 26.69 -23.69 17.34
CA GLU A 8 26.40 -22.24 17.43
C GLU A 8 27.33 -21.39 16.56
N ARG A 9 28.61 -21.77 16.42
CA ARG A 9 29.56 -21.11 15.52
C ARG A 9 29.21 -21.35 14.05
N GLY A 10 28.82 -22.57 13.68
CA GLY A 10 28.33 -22.88 12.34
C GLY A 10 27.05 -22.12 12.00
N LEU A 11 26.13 -22.00 12.95
CA LEU A 11 24.89 -21.24 12.79
C LEU A 11 25.16 -19.73 12.66
N ARG A 12 26.08 -19.18 13.46
CA ARG A 12 26.51 -17.77 13.33
C ARG A 12 27.26 -17.50 12.04
N GLY A 13 28.06 -18.44 11.55
CA GLY A 13 28.74 -18.35 10.26
C GLY A 13 27.76 -18.34 9.09
N ALA A 14 26.76 -19.24 9.11
CA ALA A 14 25.71 -19.28 8.09
C ALA A 14 24.83 -18.01 8.09
N VAL A 15 24.52 -17.46 9.27
CA VAL A 15 23.78 -16.19 9.38
C VAL A 15 24.63 -15.00 8.90
N ALA A 16 25.94 -15.02 9.14
CA ALA A 16 26.85 -13.98 8.63
C ALA A 16 27.05 -14.06 7.11
N GLU A 17 27.07 -15.25 6.51
CA GLU A 17 27.13 -15.44 5.05
C GLU A 17 25.80 -15.07 4.34
N GLU A 18 24.66 -15.18 5.03
CA GLU A 18 23.37 -14.64 4.54
C GLU A 18 23.33 -13.09 4.61
N GLU A 19 23.96 -12.48 5.61
CA GLU A 19 24.07 -11.01 5.70
C GLU A 19 25.07 -10.42 4.68
N GLU A 20 26.06 -11.19 4.21
CA GLU A 20 27.05 -10.73 3.21
C GLU A 20 26.59 -10.95 1.74
N ASN A 21 25.54 -11.73 1.49
CA ASN A 21 24.96 -11.99 0.15
C ASN A 21 23.78 -11.07 -0.22
N VAL A 22 23.63 -9.90 0.42
CA VAL A 22 22.57 -8.93 0.06
C VAL A 22 22.81 -8.29 -1.32
N ASP A 23 24.01 -8.45 -1.89
CA ASP A 23 24.34 -7.99 -3.25
C ASP A 23 23.80 -8.89 -4.38
N ASP A 24 23.28 -10.08 -4.07
CA ASP A 24 22.69 -11.02 -5.03
C ASP A 24 21.16 -11.10 -4.92
N LEU A 25 20.48 -9.94 -5.02
CA LEU A 25 19.05 -9.96 -5.37
C LEU A 25 18.93 -10.49 -6.82
N PRO A 26 18.28 -11.65 -7.05
CA PRO A 26 18.28 -12.31 -8.36
C PRO A 26 17.48 -11.55 -9.42
N ILE A 27 16.83 -10.44 -9.06
CA ILE A 27 15.83 -9.74 -9.87
C ILE A 27 16.19 -8.27 -10.00
N GLU A 28 16.58 -7.88 -11.21
CA GLU A 28 17.09 -6.54 -11.52
C GLU A 28 16.06 -5.44 -11.22
N GLU A 29 14.78 -5.68 -11.51
CA GLU A 29 13.70 -4.72 -11.28
C GLU A 29 13.54 -4.36 -9.81
N VAL A 30 13.71 -5.34 -8.91
CA VAL A 30 13.65 -5.11 -7.46
C VAL A 30 14.85 -4.28 -7.02
N ARG A 31 16.05 -4.62 -7.50
CA ARG A 31 17.29 -3.90 -7.18
C ARG A 31 17.25 -2.44 -7.61
N LEU A 32 16.66 -2.14 -8.77
CA LEU A 32 16.55 -0.76 -9.27
C LEU A 32 15.48 0.06 -8.53
N THR A 33 14.47 -0.60 -7.95
CA THR A 33 13.31 0.08 -7.36
C THR A 33 13.33 0.15 -5.85
N VAL A 34 14.01 -0.77 -5.16
CA VAL A 34 14.05 -0.86 -3.69
C VAL A 34 15.47 -0.56 -3.20
N PRO A 35 15.65 0.36 -2.21
CA PRO A 35 16.96 0.56 -1.61
C PRO A 35 17.35 -0.65 -0.75
N ALA A 36 18.63 -1.04 -0.78
CA ALA A 36 19.15 -2.15 0.03
C ALA A 36 19.28 -1.82 1.53
N THR A 37 19.24 -0.53 1.88
CA THR A 37 19.42 -0.02 3.25
C THR A 37 18.08 0.41 3.87
N ASP A 38 17.87 0.07 5.15
CA ASP A 38 16.75 0.56 5.96
C ASP A 38 17.24 1.29 7.22
N ASP A 39 16.53 2.36 7.63
CA ASP A 39 16.76 3.05 8.90
C ASP A 39 15.74 2.57 9.96
N PRO A 40 16.15 1.71 10.91
CA PRO A 40 15.25 1.18 11.95
C PRO A 40 14.87 2.22 13.01
N SER A 41 15.51 3.40 13.06
CA SER A 41 15.24 4.43 14.07
C SER A 41 13.98 5.27 13.77
N LEU A 42 13.47 5.21 12.54
CA LEU A 42 12.30 5.97 12.13
C LEU A 42 11.04 5.57 12.93
N PRO A 43 10.30 6.54 13.49
CA PRO A 43 9.15 6.24 14.33
C PRO A 43 8.03 5.60 13.51
N VAL A 44 7.70 4.38 13.87
CA VAL A 44 6.51 3.66 13.42
C VAL A 44 5.44 3.71 14.51
N TRP A 45 4.18 3.38 14.20
CA TRP A 45 3.10 3.31 15.21
C TRP A 45 2.68 4.63 15.88
N THR A 46 2.72 5.73 15.15
CA THR A 46 2.31 7.04 15.68
C THR A 46 0.80 7.24 15.66
N PHE A 47 0.30 8.20 16.45
CA PHE A 47 -1.11 8.58 16.46
C PHE A 47 -1.63 9.01 15.07
N ARG A 48 -0.80 9.77 14.31
CA ARG A 48 -1.16 10.19 12.95
C ARG A 48 -1.30 9.00 11.99
N MET A 49 -0.44 7.98 12.11
CA MET A 49 -0.54 6.77 11.28
C MET A 49 -1.86 6.05 11.56
N TRP A 50 -2.19 5.86 12.84
CA TRP A 50 -3.44 5.20 13.25
C TRP A 50 -4.69 5.96 12.80
N THR A 51 -4.73 7.27 13.04
CA THR A 51 -5.89 8.10 12.67
C THR A 51 -6.10 8.15 11.15
N LEU A 52 -5.03 8.41 10.38
CA LEU A 52 -5.11 8.43 8.91
C LEU A 52 -5.39 7.03 8.35
N GLY A 53 -4.77 5.98 8.90
CA GLY A 53 -4.97 4.60 8.47
C GLY A 53 -6.40 4.11 8.70
N LEU A 54 -6.94 4.26 9.91
CA LEU A 54 -8.31 3.86 10.22
C LEU A 54 -9.35 4.64 9.40
N LEU A 55 -9.14 5.95 9.24
CA LEU A 55 -10.00 6.78 8.39
C LEU A 55 -9.94 6.32 6.93
N SER A 56 -8.75 6.03 6.41
CA SER A 56 -8.57 5.54 5.05
C SER A 56 -9.25 4.19 4.83
N CYS A 57 -9.10 3.26 5.78
CA CYS A 57 -9.75 1.95 5.73
C CYS A 57 -11.28 2.08 5.68
N ALA A 58 -11.86 2.88 6.58
CA ALA A 58 -13.30 3.11 6.63
C ALA A 58 -13.82 3.80 5.34
N LEU A 59 -13.10 4.83 4.86
CA LEU A 59 -13.46 5.55 3.65
C LEU A 59 -13.39 4.65 2.41
N MET A 60 -12.32 3.87 2.25
CA MET A 60 -12.16 2.97 1.11
C MET A 60 -13.19 1.84 1.12
N SER A 61 -13.49 1.29 2.29
CA SER A 61 -14.53 0.27 2.43
C SER A 61 -15.90 0.82 2.04
N PHE A 62 -16.24 2.02 2.52
CA PHE A 62 -17.51 2.67 2.16
C PHE A 62 -17.60 2.99 0.66
N LEU A 63 -16.58 3.64 0.08
CA LEU A 63 -16.62 4.06 -1.32
C LEU A 63 -16.73 2.85 -2.26
N ASN A 64 -15.89 1.84 -2.07
CA ASN A 64 -15.91 0.66 -2.92
C ASN A 64 -17.21 -0.14 -2.77
N GLN A 65 -17.74 -0.27 -1.54
CA GLN A 65 -19.04 -0.91 -1.33
C GLN A 65 -20.21 -0.10 -1.92
N PHE A 66 -20.14 1.23 -1.88
CA PHE A 66 -21.17 2.08 -2.46
C PHE A 66 -21.18 2.00 -3.98
N PHE A 67 -20.00 2.03 -4.61
CA PHE A 67 -19.87 1.95 -6.06
C PHE A 67 -20.12 0.55 -6.60
N SER A 68 -19.94 -0.51 -5.82
CA SER A 68 -20.21 -1.89 -6.27
C SER A 68 -21.67 -2.14 -6.63
N TYR A 69 -22.61 -1.36 -6.08
CA TYR A 69 -24.03 -1.46 -6.42
C TYR A 69 -24.43 -0.65 -7.65
N ARG A 70 -23.49 0.08 -8.27
CA ARG A 70 -23.76 0.83 -9.51
C ARG A 70 -23.67 -0.10 -10.72
N THR A 71 -24.44 0.23 -11.75
CA THR A 71 -24.42 -0.49 -13.05
C THR A 71 -23.03 -0.48 -13.69
N GLU A 72 -22.31 0.64 -13.54
CA GLU A 72 -20.90 0.77 -13.89
C GLU A 72 -20.10 1.06 -12.60
N PRO A 73 -19.53 0.02 -11.96
CA PRO A 73 -18.87 0.17 -10.68
C PRO A 73 -17.50 0.85 -10.83
N LEU A 74 -17.29 1.92 -10.06
CA LEU A 74 -15.99 2.56 -9.93
C LEU A 74 -15.19 1.91 -8.80
N ILE A 75 -13.98 1.44 -9.11
CA ILE A 75 -13.08 0.86 -8.12
C ILE A 75 -12.04 1.91 -7.72
N VAL A 76 -12.04 2.27 -6.44
CA VAL A 76 -11.07 3.23 -5.89
C VAL A 76 -9.94 2.44 -5.25
N THR A 77 -8.77 2.49 -5.87
CA THR A 77 -7.58 1.76 -5.40
C THR A 77 -6.80 2.52 -4.33
N GLN A 78 -5.95 1.81 -3.59
CA GLN A 78 -5.08 2.39 -2.56
C GLN A 78 -4.10 3.47 -3.06
N ILE A 79 -3.82 3.53 -4.37
CA ILE A 79 -2.94 4.56 -4.97
C ILE A 79 -3.54 5.97 -4.74
N THR A 80 -4.87 6.09 -4.76
CA THR A 80 -5.57 7.36 -4.49
C THR A 80 -5.24 7.87 -3.09
N VAL A 81 -5.24 6.96 -2.10
CA VAL A 81 -4.86 7.23 -0.71
C VAL A 81 -3.38 7.62 -0.64
N GLN A 82 -2.51 6.86 -1.30
CA GLN A 82 -1.06 7.12 -1.32
C GLN A 82 -0.72 8.52 -1.86
N VAL A 83 -1.46 9.04 -2.84
CA VAL A 83 -1.25 10.41 -3.33
C VAL A 83 -1.91 11.45 -2.40
N ALA A 84 -3.13 11.18 -1.92
CA ALA A 84 -3.92 12.13 -1.15
C ALA A 84 -3.39 12.39 0.27
N TRP A 85 -2.87 11.37 0.96
CA TRP A 85 -2.46 11.52 2.36
C TRP A 85 -1.04 12.04 2.53
N LEU A 86 -0.23 12.13 1.49
CA LEU A 86 1.08 12.77 1.59
C LEU A 86 0.97 14.24 2.07
N PRO A 87 0.23 15.15 1.38
CA PRO A 87 0.10 16.53 1.85
C PRO A 87 -0.59 16.61 3.21
N LEU A 88 -1.55 15.73 3.48
CA LEU A 88 -2.27 15.72 4.75
C LEU A 88 -1.41 15.20 5.91
N GLY A 89 -0.53 14.22 5.67
CA GLY A 89 0.44 13.73 6.65
C GLY A 89 1.44 14.80 7.04
N HIS A 90 1.92 15.59 6.07
CA HIS A 90 2.73 16.78 6.35
C HIS A 90 1.96 17.87 7.09
N LEU A 91 0.68 18.08 6.76
CA LEU A 91 -0.19 19.03 7.47
C LEU A 91 -0.38 18.60 8.92
N LEU A 92 -0.73 17.34 9.19
CA LEU A 92 -0.88 16.80 10.54
C LEU A 92 0.44 16.87 11.32
N ALA A 93 1.58 16.60 10.68
CA ALA A 93 2.89 16.75 11.30
C ALA A 93 3.23 18.21 11.68
N ARG A 94 2.61 19.21 11.04
CA ARG A 94 2.76 20.63 11.40
C ARG A 94 1.75 21.07 12.47
N VAL A 95 0.53 20.55 12.42
CA VAL A 95 -0.58 20.96 13.30
C VAL A 95 -0.50 20.26 14.66
N LEU A 96 -0.07 18.98 14.71
CA LEU A 96 -0.07 18.25 15.98
C LEU A 96 1.03 18.74 16.94
N PRO A 97 0.70 18.90 18.23
CA PRO A 97 1.65 19.35 19.23
C PRO A 97 2.76 18.31 19.45
N ARG A 98 4.02 18.76 19.39
CA ARG A 98 5.23 17.96 19.70
C ARG A 98 5.45 17.74 21.21
N ARG A 99 4.43 18.01 22.03
CA ARG A 99 4.55 17.86 23.49
C ARG A 99 4.75 16.38 23.82
N LYS A 100 5.67 16.12 24.74
CA LYS A 100 5.88 14.79 25.34
C LYS A 100 4.95 14.67 26.54
N PHE A 101 4.07 13.69 26.50
CA PHE A 101 3.19 13.31 27.59
C PHE A 101 3.82 12.12 28.30
N ARG A 102 3.89 12.15 29.63
CA ARG A 102 4.23 10.95 30.41
C ARG A 102 2.98 10.09 30.53
N ALA A 103 3.07 8.85 30.09
CA ALA A 103 2.02 7.88 30.30
C ALA A 103 1.83 7.66 31.82
N PRO A 104 0.59 7.49 32.30
CA PRO A 104 0.34 7.07 33.67
C PRO A 104 1.09 5.76 33.97
N VAL A 105 1.55 5.59 35.21
CA VAL A 105 2.34 4.41 35.64
C VAL A 105 1.65 3.08 35.32
N LEU A 106 0.30 3.07 35.25
CA LEU A 106 -0.51 1.90 34.89
C LEU A 106 -0.32 1.42 33.43
N LEU A 107 0.15 2.28 32.52
CA LEU A 107 0.38 2.00 31.10
C LEU A 107 1.89 1.89 30.75
N GLY A 108 2.74 1.70 31.76
CA GLY A 108 4.18 1.46 31.55
C GLY A 108 5.08 2.70 31.65
N GLY A 109 4.56 3.86 32.08
CA GLY A 109 5.37 5.01 32.52
C GLY A 109 6.26 5.69 31.45
N GLY A 110 6.14 5.30 30.18
CA GLY A 110 6.94 5.85 29.08
C GLY A 110 6.58 7.29 28.69
N GLU A 111 7.53 8.02 28.13
CA GLU A 111 7.28 9.30 27.47
C GLU A 111 6.72 9.06 26.06
N TRP A 112 5.48 9.49 25.80
CA TRP A 112 4.82 9.38 24.50
C TRP A 112 4.54 10.76 23.91
N SER A 113 4.73 10.94 22.61
CA SER A 113 4.37 12.17 21.92
C SER A 113 3.35 11.90 20.82
N LEU A 114 2.36 12.78 20.71
CA LEU A 114 1.40 12.79 19.60
C LEU A 114 2.09 13.08 18.25
N ASN A 115 3.24 13.74 18.27
CA ASN A 115 4.01 14.10 17.08
C ASN A 115 5.51 13.90 17.30
N PRO A 116 6.02 12.66 17.16
CA PRO A 116 7.40 12.32 17.48
C PRO A 116 8.42 12.87 16.47
N GLY A 117 8.00 13.26 15.26
CA GLY A 117 8.92 13.72 14.21
C GLY A 117 8.20 14.16 12.93
N PRO A 118 8.91 14.48 11.85
CA PRO A 118 8.29 14.71 10.53
C PRO A 118 7.56 13.45 10.03
N PHE A 119 6.59 13.63 9.13
CA PHE A 119 5.90 12.50 8.49
C PHE A 119 6.89 11.71 7.64
N ASN A 120 7.05 10.43 7.95
CA ASN A 120 8.05 9.57 7.31
C ASN A 120 7.41 8.60 6.29
N MET A 121 8.27 7.97 5.48
CA MET A 121 7.83 7.02 4.46
C MET A 121 7.17 5.78 5.08
N LYS A 122 7.66 5.27 6.23
CA LYS A 122 7.13 4.08 6.90
C LYS A 122 5.69 4.27 7.38
N GLU A 123 5.37 5.40 7.97
CA GLU A 123 4.02 5.79 8.37
C GLU A 123 3.10 5.89 7.16
N HIS A 124 3.61 6.44 6.04
CA HIS A 124 2.84 6.56 4.81
C HIS A 124 2.52 5.20 4.18
N VAL A 125 3.51 4.29 4.18
CA VAL A 125 3.34 2.90 3.75
C VAL A 125 2.29 2.20 4.62
N LEU A 126 2.37 2.35 5.95
CA LEU A 126 1.39 1.77 6.88
C LEU A 126 -0.02 2.29 6.60
N VAL A 127 -0.22 3.61 6.47
CA VAL A 127 -1.53 4.19 6.12
C VAL A 127 -2.08 3.59 4.83
N SER A 128 -1.23 3.35 3.83
CA SER A 128 -1.63 2.75 2.56
C SER A 128 -2.03 1.27 2.70
N ILE A 129 -1.34 0.51 3.56
CA ILE A 129 -1.74 -0.87 3.90
C ILE A 129 -3.14 -0.90 4.54
N PHE A 130 -3.46 0.03 5.44
CA PHE A 130 -4.81 0.15 6.01
C PHE A 130 -5.85 0.45 4.92
N ALA A 131 -5.53 1.33 3.98
CA ALA A 131 -6.43 1.61 2.85
C ALA A 131 -6.63 0.40 1.93
N ASN A 132 -5.56 -0.37 1.68
CA ASN A 132 -5.64 -1.62 0.93
C ASN A 132 -6.60 -2.60 1.59
N ALA A 133 -6.51 -2.75 2.91
CA ALA A 133 -7.41 -3.60 3.68
C ALA A 133 -8.88 -3.16 3.54
N GLY A 134 -9.13 -1.85 3.45
CA GLY A 134 -10.45 -1.28 3.19
C GLY A 134 -10.98 -1.51 1.77
N CYS A 135 -10.10 -1.60 0.76
CA CYS A 135 -10.42 -1.93 -0.63
C CYS A 135 -10.55 -3.45 -0.89
N ALA A 136 -10.42 -4.26 0.17
CA ALA A 136 -10.42 -5.74 0.20
C ALA A 136 -9.48 -6.45 -0.81
N PHE A 137 -9.27 -7.75 -0.62
CA PHE A 137 -8.54 -8.57 -1.60
C PHE A 137 -9.33 -8.62 -2.91
N GLY A 138 -8.75 -8.11 -4.00
CA GLY A 138 -9.33 -8.27 -5.35
C GLY A 138 -10.13 -7.10 -5.88
N ASN A 139 -9.81 -5.85 -5.50
CA ASN A 139 -10.31 -4.65 -6.18
C ASN A 139 -11.83 -4.41 -5.92
N GLY A 140 -12.31 -4.52 -4.66
CA GLY A 140 -13.75 -4.39 -4.40
C GLY A 140 -14.21 -4.56 -2.96
N SER A 141 -15.50 -4.84 -2.75
CA SER A 141 -16.08 -5.07 -1.42
C SER A 141 -15.68 -6.42 -0.83
N ALA A 142 -15.82 -6.59 0.49
CA ALA A 142 -15.69 -7.89 1.14
C ALA A 142 -16.65 -8.91 0.50
N TYR A 143 -16.10 -10.00 -0.04
CA TYR A 143 -16.85 -10.97 -0.85
C TYR A 143 -18.10 -11.52 -0.15
N ALA A 144 -18.02 -11.75 1.16
CA ALA A 144 -19.13 -12.21 1.98
C ALA A 144 -20.36 -11.28 1.99
N VAL A 145 -20.19 -9.98 1.69
CA VAL A 145 -21.31 -9.04 1.57
C VAL A 145 -22.24 -9.46 0.44
N MET A 146 -21.68 -9.95 -0.68
CA MET A 146 -22.47 -10.44 -1.81
C MET A 146 -23.36 -11.62 -1.43
N ILE A 147 -22.92 -12.49 -0.51
CA ILE A 147 -23.74 -13.61 -0.01
C ILE A 147 -24.97 -13.05 0.74
N VAL A 148 -24.76 -12.05 1.59
CA VAL A 148 -25.84 -11.38 2.32
C VAL A 148 -26.81 -10.69 1.35
N ASP A 149 -26.29 -10.06 0.32
CA ASP A 149 -27.08 -9.39 -0.72
C ASP A 149 -27.92 -10.38 -1.52
N ILE A 150 -27.35 -11.51 -1.93
CA ILE A 150 -28.09 -12.57 -2.65
C ILE A 150 -29.24 -13.11 -1.81
N ILE A 151 -29.02 -13.37 -0.51
CA ILE A 151 -30.07 -13.85 0.40
C ILE A 151 -31.23 -12.84 0.48
N ARG A 152 -30.91 -11.55 0.56
CA ARG A 152 -31.91 -10.48 0.68
C ARG A 152 -32.62 -10.18 -0.64
N ALA A 153 -31.87 -10.05 -1.74
CA ALA A 153 -32.38 -9.60 -3.03
C ALA A 153 -33.04 -10.73 -3.85
N PHE A 154 -32.40 -11.91 -3.94
CA PHE A 154 -32.90 -13.03 -4.76
C PHE A 154 -33.80 -13.98 -3.96
N TYR A 155 -33.37 -14.41 -2.78
CA TYR A 155 -34.13 -15.36 -1.96
C TYR A 155 -35.21 -14.71 -1.09
N ARG A 156 -35.27 -13.37 -1.04
CA ARG A 156 -36.23 -12.58 -0.26
C ARG A 156 -36.30 -13.01 1.21
N ARG A 157 -35.18 -13.45 1.78
CA ARG A 157 -35.07 -13.81 3.20
C ARG A 157 -34.30 -12.72 3.94
N SER A 158 -34.70 -12.48 5.19
CA SER A 158 -33.97 -11.59 6.08
C SER A 158 -32.92 -12.36 6.87
N ILE A 159 -31.70 -11.83 6.88
CA ILE A 159 -30.66 -12.23 7.82
C ILE A 159 -30.46 -11.10 8.83
N SER A 160 -30.45 -11.46 10.10
CA SER A 160 -30.17 -10.53 11.20
C SER A 160 -28.75 -9.98 11.10
N PHE A 161 -28.51 -8.83 11.72
CA PHE A 161 -27.20 -8.15 11.67
C PHE A 161 -26.06 -9.03 12.21
N PHE A 162 -26.24 -9.65 13.39
CA PHE A 162 -25.17 -10.43 14.03
C PHE A 162 -24.70 -11.64 13.21
N PRO A 163 -25.58 -12.51 12.68
CA PRO A 163 -25.15 -13.60 11.79
C PRO A 163 -24.43 -13.09 10.53
N ALA A 164 -24.92 -12.02 9.92
CA ALA A 164 -24.28 -11.43 8.74
C ALA A 164 -22.88 -10.87 9.07
N TRP A 165 -22.77 -10.13 10.18
CA TRP A 165 -21.50 -9.58 10.65
C TRP A 165 -20.48 -10.66 11.01
N LEU A 166 -20.92 -11.74 11.69
CA LEU A 166 -20.07 -12.91 11.98
C LEU A 166 -19.62 -13.62 10.71
N LEU A 167 -20.53 -13.81 9.74
CA LEU A 167 -20.18 -14.43 8.46
C LEU A 167 -19.13 -13.59 7.71
N ILE A 168 -19.34 -12.28 7.61
CA ILE A 168 -18.38 -11.38 6.95
C ILE A 168 -17.04 -11.40 7.69
N THR A 169 -17.04 -11.23 9.01
CA THR A 169 -15.81 -11.15 9.81
C THR A 169 -15.01 -12.45 9.75
N THR A 170 -15.67 -13.61 9.84
CA THR A 170 -14.96 -14.91 9.81
C THR A 170 -14.29 -15.16 8.46
N THR A 171 -14.92 -14.79 7.34
CA THR A 171 -14.28 -14.91 6.01
C THR A 171 -13.05 -14.02 5.87
N GLN A 172 -13.09 -12.79 6.40
CA GLN A 172 -11.93 -11.89 6.37
C GLN A 172 -10.79 -12.39 7.27
N VAL A 173 -11.11 -12.85 8.49
CA VAL A 173 -10.12 -13.40 9.43
C VAL A 173 -9.46 -14.66 8.87
N LEU A 174 -10.24 -15.54 8.23
CA LEU A 174 -9.72 -16.73 7.57
C LEU A 174 -8.73 -16.36 6.45
N GLY A 175 -9.10 -15.39 5.60
CA GLY A 175 -8.24 -14.92 4.50
C GLY A 175 -6.91 -14.34 5.00
N TYR A 176 -6.95 -13.41 5.95
CA TYR A 176 -5.72 -12.84 6.53
C TYR A 176 -4.91 -13.86 7.33
N GLY A 177 -5.57 -14.83 7.99
CA GLY A 177 -4.90 -15.94 8.66
C GLY A 177 -4.10 -16.81 7.69
N TRP A 178 -4.68 -17.16 6.55
CA TRP A 178 -3.99 -17.90 5.48
C TRP A 178 -2.83 -17.11 4.87
N ALA A 179 -3.02 -15.81 4.63
CA ALA A 179 -1.95 -14.95 4.14
C ALA A 179 -0.76 -14.90 5.12
N GLY A 180 -1.04 -14.86 6.43
CA GLY A 180 -0.01 -14.93 7.47
C GLY A 180 0.79 -16.23 7.46
N LEU A 181 0.13 -17.38 7.28
CA LEU A 181 0.79 -18.69 7.17
C LEU A 181 1.66 -18.80 5.91
N MET A 182 1.21 -18.21 4.79
CA MET A 182 1.93 -18.26 3.52
C MET A 182 3.08 -17.24 3.43
N ARG A 183 3.19 -16.29 4.36
CA ARG A 183 4.25 -15.26 4.35
C ARG A 183 5.66 -15.87 4.23
N LYS A 184 5.92 -16.96 4.95
CA LYS A 184 7.20 -17.68 4.92
C LYS A 184 7.56 -18.23 3.54
N TYR A 185 6.56 -18.58 2.74
CA TYR A 185 6.77 -19.20 1.43
C TYR A 185 6.71 -18.20 0.28
N VAL A 186 5.97 -17.09 0.45
CA VAL A 186 5.62 -16.20 -0.66
C VAL A 186 6.21 -14.79 -0.51
N VAL A 187 6.73 -14.44 0.67
CA VAL A 187 7.26 -13.10 0.96
C VAL A 187 8.70 -13.14 1.49
N GLU A 188 9.05 -14.10 2.34
CA GLU A 188 10.42 -14.21 2.89
C GLU A 188 11.50 -14.61 1.87
N PRO A 189 11.25 -15.51 0.88
CA PRO A 189 12.26 -15.86 -0.12
C PRO A 189 12.52 -14.73 -1.11
N ALA A 190 13.79 -14.35 -1.33
CA ALA A 190 14.20 -13.25 -2.20
C ALA A 190 13.82 -13.44 -3.69
N GLN A 191 13.62 -14.69 -4.12
CA GLN A 191 13.21 -15.01 -5.48
C GLN A 191 11.71 -14.75 -5.73
N MET A 192 10.90 -14.65 -4.66
CA MET A 192 9.47 -14.36 -4.77
C MET A 192 9.23 -12.85 -4.68
N TRP A 193 8.71 -12.28 -5.76
CA TRP A 193 8.41 -10.86 -5.85
C TRP A 193 7.04 -10.61 -6.46
N TRP A 194 6.48 -9.44 -6.15
CA TRP A 194 5.16 -9.03 -6.59
C TRP A 194 5.26 -7.77 -7.46
N PRO A 195 5.18 -7.90 -8.80
CA PRO A 195 5.39 -6.77 -9.70
C PRO A 195 4.45 -5.59 -9.43
N GLY A 196 3.19 -5.87 -9.09
CA GLY A 196 2.20 -4.84 -8.75
C GLY A 196 2.58 -4.00 -7.52
N THR A 197 3.38 -4.55 -6.61
CA THR A 197 3.88 -3.83 -5.43
C THR A 197 5.05 -2.91 -5.78
N LEU A 198 5.88 -3.25 -6.78
CA LEU A 198 7.00 -2.39 -7.18
C LEU A 198 6.53 -1.02 -7.70
N VAL A 199 5.38 -0.97 -8.37
CA VAL A 199 4.77 0.30 -8.81
C VAL A 199 4.48 1.21 -7.61
N GLN A 200 3.99 0.64 -6.50
CA GLN A 200 3.71 1.39 -5.28
C GLN A 200 4.99 1.85 -4.59
N VAL A 201 6.01 1.00 -4.53
CA VAL A 201 7.32 1.35 -3.97
C VAL A 201 7.96 2.50 -4.75
N SER A 202 7.95 2.42 -6.08
CA SER A 202 8.45 3.49 -6.95
C SER A 202 7.70 4.81 -6.70
N LEU A 203 6.37 4.76 -6.51
CA LEU A 203 5.58 5.93 -6.16
C LEU A 203 5.93 6.49 -4.77
N PHE A 204 6.12 5.64 -3.75
CA PHE A 204 6.57 6.12 -2.42
C PHE A 204 7.90 6.85 -2.51
N ARG A 205 8.85 6.31 -3.30
CA ARG A 205 10.14 6.95 -3.55
C ARG A 205 9.99 8.28 -4.27
N ALA A 206 9.18 8.35 -5.32
CA ALA A 206 8.91 9.60 -6.02
C ALA A 206 8.34 10.69 -5.11
N LEU A 207 7.48 10.29 -4.16
CA LEU A 207 6.82 11.20 -3.23
C LEU A 207 7.72 11.63 -2.06
N HIS A 208 8.57 10.75 -1.53
CA HIS A 208 9.41 11.01 -0.34
C HIS A 208 10.89 11.31 -0.66
N GLY A 209 11.37 11.09 -1.88
CA GLY A 209 12.79 11.25 -2.28
C GLY A 209 13.35 12.67 -2.16
N LYS A 210 12.50 13.65 -1.83
CA LYS A 210 12.85 15.07 -1.70
C LYS A 210 13.75 15.40 -0.49
N ASN A 211 13.91 14.52 0.48
CA ASN A 211 14.66 14.84 1.70
C ASN A 211 16.16 14.51 1.66
N GLU A 212 16.61 13.64 0.74
CA GLU A 212 18.02 13.21 0.67
C GLU A 212 18.76 13.79 -0.54
N GLU A 213 18.12 13.90 -1.70
CA GLU A 213 18.75 14.43 -2.92
C GLU A 213 19.02 15.94 -2.85
N GLU A 214 18.22 16.71 -2.09
CA GLU A 214 18.42 18.16 -1.94
C GLU A 214 19.60 18.54 -1.01
N LYS A 215 20.16 17.57 -0.28
CA LYS A 215 21.30 17.80 0.63
C LYS A 215 22.65 17.36 0.08
N THR A 216 22.70 16.47 -0.92
CA THR A 216 23.95 15.78 -1.25
C THR A 216 24.64 16.29 -2.51
N GLU A 217 23.96 16.83 -3.53
CA GLU A 217 24.66 17.14 -4.80
C GLU A 217 24.35 18.50 -5.40
N GLY A 218 25.33 19.40 -5.29
CA GLY A 218 25.43 20.65 -6.03
C GLY A 218 25.81 20.48 -7.51
N GLY A 219 25.16 19.59 -8.25
CA GLY A 219 25.44 19.45 -9.69
C GLY A 219 24.57 18.45 -10.43
N GLY A 220 23.66 18.95 -11.28
CA GLY A 220 22.95 18.14 -12.26
C GLY A 220 21.50 18.57 -12.45
N GLY A 221 21.18 19.21 -13.58
CA GLY A 221 19.86 19.73 -13.93
C GLY A 221 18.80 18.66 -14.26
N GLY A 222 18.70 17.60 -13.45
CA GLY A 222 17.64 16.60 -13.53
C GLY A 222 16.34 17.10 -12.89
N MET A 223 15.20 16.79 -13.51
CA MET A 223 13.90 17.07 -12.91
C MET A 223 13.69 16.15 -11.70
N SER A 224 13.47 16.72 -10.50
CA SER A 224 13.11 15.96 -9.30
C SER A 224 11.97 14.96 -9.61
N GLN A 225 12.10 13.72 -9.15
CA GLN A 225 11.15 12.63 -9.42
C GLN A 225 9.69 13.03 -9.09
N ALA A 226 9.50 13.84 -8.05
CA ALA A 226 8.20 14.40 -7.68
C ALA A 226 7.62 15.39 -8.73
N LYS A 227 8.48 16.21 -9.37
CA LYS A 227 8.06 17.15 -10.43
C LYS A 227 7.63 16.39 -11.68
N PHE A 228 8.39 15.37 -12.07
CA PHE A 228 8.02 14.48 -13.17
C PHE A 228 6.68 13.80 -12.91
N PHE A 229 6.49 13.24 -11.71
CA PHE A 229 5.23 12.64 -11.31
C PHE A 229 4.04 13.61 -11.44
N LEU A 230 4.16 14.84 -10.97
CA LEU A 230 3.09 15.84 -11.06
C LEU A 230 2.77 16.25 -12.50
N ILE A 231 3.79 16.37 -13.36
CA ILE A 231 3.59 16.66 -14.78
C ILE A 231 2.86 15.50 -15.46
N ALA A 232 3.32 14.26 -15.25
CA ALA A 232 2.67 13.07 -15.80
C ALA A 232 1.22 12.93 -15.32
N LEU A 233 0.95 13.20 -14.04
CA LEU A 233 -0.40 13.22 -13.46
C LEU A 233 -1.29 14.27 -14.14
N ALA A 234 -0.79 15.50 -14.31
CA ALA A 234 -1.54 16.58 -14.95
C ALA A 234 -1.81 16.29 -16.42
N CYS A 235 -0.82 15.78 -17.16
CA CYS A 235 -0.97 15.35 -18.55
C CYS A 235 -2.00 14.22 -18.69
N SER A 236 -1.93 13.21 -17.81
CA SER A 236 -2.89 12.10 -17.80
C SER A 236 -4.31 12.60 -17.49
N PHE A 237 -4.47 13.46 -16.48
CA PHE A 237 -5.76 14.06 -16.15
C PHE A 237 -6.35 14.88 -17.31
N ALA A 238 -5.53 15.72 -17.95
CA ALA A 238 -5.94 16.49 -19.12
C ALA A 238 -6.30 15.57 -20.30
N TRP A 239 -5.53 14.49 -20.50
CA TRP A 239 -5.81 13.51 -21.53
C TRP A 239 -7.14 12.80 -21.31
N TYR A 240 -7.49 12.42 -20.07
CA TYR A 240 -8.77 11.76 -19.76
C TYR A 240 -10.01 12.59 -20.14
N ALA A 241 -9.92 13.93 -20.14
CA ALA A 241 -11.00 14.80 -20.59
C ALA A 241 -11.29 14.66 -22.09
N VAL A 242 -10.29 14.28 -22.89
CA VAL A 242 -10.40 14.18 -24.36
C VAL A 242 -11.30 13.01 -24.78
N PRO A 243 -11.01 11.73 -24.45
CA PRO A 243 -11.89 10.63 -24.78
C PRO A 243 -13.12 10.59 -23.86
N GLY A 244 -13.08 11.17 -22.66
CA GLY A 244 -14.21 11.15 -21.73
C GLY A 244 -15.33 12.14 -22.05
N TYR A 245 -15.00 13.31 -22.62
CA TYR A 245 -15.98 14.39 -22.83
C TYR A 245 -15.99 14.95 -24.25
N LEU A 246 -14.82 15.20 -24.86
CA LEU A 246 -14.74 15.86 -26.16
C LEU A 246 -14.99 14.90 -27.33
N PHE A 247 -14.43 13.69 -27.29
CA PHE A 247 -14.52 12.71 -28.37
C PHE A 247 -14.68 11.27 -27.83
N PRO A 248 -15.88 10.89 -27.35
CA PRO A 248 -16.15 9.55 -26.82
C PRO A 248 -15.83 8.41 -27.79
N THR A 249 -15.97 8.66 -29.09
CA THR A 249 -15.70 7.67 -30.15
C THR A 249 -14.24 7.22 -30.18
N LEU A 250 -13.28 8.02 -29.64
CA LEU A 250 -11.88 7.60 -29.53
C LEU A 250 -11.70 6.39 -28.61
N THR A 251 -12.58 6.19 -27.62
CA THR A 251 -12.52 4.98 -26.76
C THR A 251 -12.90 3.70 -27.50
N SER A 252 -13.66 3.82 -28.60
CA SER A 252 -14.14 2.70 -29.41
C SER A 252 -13.20 2.35 -30.58
N VAL A 253 -12.25 3.23 -30.90
CA VAL A 253 -11.30 3.03 -32.00
C VAL A 253 -10.08 2.27 -31.50
N SER A 254 -10.16 0.95 -31.51
CA SER A 254 -8.99 0.09 -31.30
C SER A 254 -8.10 0.11 -32.54
N TRP A 255 -7.16 1.04 -32.57
CA TRP A 255 -6.16 1.16 -33.65
C TRP A 255 -5.39 -0.15 -33.87
N VAL A 256 -5.17 -0.94 -32.82
CA VAL A 256 -4.54 -2.27 -32.89
C VAL A 256 -5.40 -3.25 -33.70
N CYS A 257 -6.71 -3.29 -33.45
CA CYS A 257 -7.65 -4.10 -34.23
C CYS A 257 -7.78 -3.60 -35.68
N TRP A 258 -7.56 -2.31 -35.93
CA TRP A 258 -7.55 -1.74 -37.28
C TRP A 258 -6.29 -2.11 -38.06
N VAL A 259 -5.12 -2.10 -37.41
CA VAL A 259 -3.83 -2.45 -38.02
C VAL A 259 -3.68 -3.97 -38.21
N PHE A 260 -4.17 -4.78 -37.27
CA PHE A 260 -4.12 -6.25 -37.32
C PHE A 260 -5.48 -6.88 -37.61
N SER A 261 -6.22 -6.34 -38.58
CA SER A 261 -7.57 -6.78 -38.94
C SER A 261 -7.73 -8.26 -39.35
N LYS A 262 -6.63 -9.01 -39.50
CA LYS A 262 -6.62 -10.45 -39.87
C LYS A 262 -5.99 -11.38 -38.82
N SER A 263 -5.56 -10.86 -37.67
CA SER A 263 -4.95 -11.69 -36.61
C SER A 263 -6.00 -12.08 -35.56
N VAL A 264 -6.14 -13.38 -35.29
CA VAL A 264 -7.15 -13.93 -34.34
C VAL A 264 -6.65 -13.88 -32.89
N THR A 265 -5.39 -13.48 -32.66
CA THR A 265 -4.72 -13.43 -31.34
C THR A 265 -4.58 -12.02 -30.77
N ALA A 266 -5.14 -10.99 -31.42
CA ALA A 266 -5.14 -9.60 -30.98
C ALA A 266 -6.51 -9.17 -30.42
#